data_AF-A0AAD5VLM6-F1
#
_entry.id   AF-A0AAD5VLM6-F1
#
_cell.length_a   1.000
_cell.length_b   1.000
_cell.length_c   1.000
_cell.angle_alpha   90.00
_cell.angle_beta   90.00
_cell.angle_gamma   90.00
#
_symmetry.space_group_name_H-M   'P 1'
#
loop_
_entity.id
_entity.type
_entity.pdbx_description
1 polymer ?
#
loop_
_entity_poly.entity_id
_entity_poly.type
_entity_poly.pdbx_seq_one_letter_code
_entity_poly.pdbx_strand_id
1 'polypeptide(L)'
;MWQLLAGSATLLQEGRAPYLVKICFLAAAGALAANVALTGLLLKTSMTNYPGGSAISTFHKLIPPTVSPPPHVHICNLAAQSGVTLFQHLNAPPYPDALFLWPQSTPPVRSWTYNRTENLTIGDLTSATQFTHLISEVPPLDPDITRDWNLMATIPAFNRVVFDKELVLHRPLEVPRKFFDVIRVEQRDQLWIYERR
;
A
#
# COMPACT_ATOMS: atom_id res chain seq x y z
N MET A 1 35.05 -24.22 -12.13
CA MET A 1 34.36 -23.23 -11.26
C MET A 1 33.90 -23.85 -9.94
N TRP A 2 33.14 -24.95 -9.95
CA TRP A 2 32.72 -25.66 -8.72
C TRP A 2 33.85 -26.15 -7.80
N GLN A 3 34.92 -26.72 -8.35
CA GLN A 3 36.06 -27.21 -7.54
C GLN A 3 36.86 -26.08 -6.88
N LEU A 4 36.91 -24.89 -7.50
CA LEU A 4 37.57 -23.71 -6.93
C LEU A 4 36.78 -23.16 -5.74
N LEU A 5 35.45 -23.06 -5.88
CA LEU A 5 34.55 -22.59 -4.81
C LEU A 5 34.58 -23.53 -3.60
N ALA A 6 34.55 -24.85 -3.84
CA ALA A 6 34.64 -25.85 -2.79
C ALA A 6 35.98 -25.77 -2.02
N GLY A 7 37.12 -25.67 -2.73
CA GLY A 7 38.44 -25.55 -2.09
C GLY A 7 38.61 -24.27 -1.27
N SER A 8 38.05 -23.14 -1.72
CA SER A 8 38.07 -21.90 -0.94
C SER A 8 37.21 -21.97 0.33
N ALA A 9 36.10 -22.70 0.31
CA ALA A 9 35.26 -22.89 1.50
C ALA A 9 35.96 -23.76 2.57
N THR A 10 36.65 -24.83 2.16
CA THR A 10 37.42 -25.68 3.08
C THR A 10 38.58 -24.93 3.72
N LEU A 11 39.31 -24.11 2.96
CA LEU A 11 40.41 -23.28 3.48
C LEU A 11 39.95 -22.22 4.49
N LEU A 12 38.73 -21.69 4.33
CA LEU A 12 38.12 -20.79 5.31
C LEU A 12 37.76 -21.53 6.60
N GLN A 13 37.20 -22.74 6.50
CA GLN A 13 36.85 -23.58 7.65
C GLN A 13 38.08 -24.07 8.43
N GLU A 14 39.17 -24.39 7.74
CA GLU A 14 40.44 -24.82 8.36
C GLU A 14 41.29 -23.64 8.88
N GLY A 15 40.86 -22.39 8.69
CA GLY A 15 41.58 -21.18 9.12
C GLY A 15 42.80 -20.80 8.27
N ARG A 16 43.13 -21.62 7.25
CA ARG A 16 44.30 -21.52 6.38
C ARG A 16 44.15 -20.55 5.20
N ALA A 17 42.97 -19.97 5.01
CA ALA A 17 42.72 -19.03 3.93
C ALA A 17 43.59 -17.74 4.05
N PRO A 18 44.17 -17.25 2.94
CA PRO A 18 44.85 -15.95 2.90
C PRO A 18 43.93 -14.81 3.35
N TYR A 19 44.50 -13.74 3.92
CA TYR A 19 43.72 -12.57 4.36
C TYR A 19 42.85 -11.97 3.26
N LEU A 20 43.33 -11.94 2.02
CA LEU A 20 42.55 -11.49 0.86
C LEU A 20 41.26 -12.31 0.68
N VAL A 21 41.33 -13.64 0.82
CA VAL A 21 40.15 -14.52 0.68
C VAL A 21 39.15 -14.26 1.81
N LYS A 22 39.63 -14.05 3.04
CA LYS A 22 38.80 -13.70 4.19
C LYS A 22 38.10 -12.35 3.98
N ILE A 23 38.81 -11.33 3.49
CA ILE A 23 38.26 -10.01 3.17
C ILE A 23 37.21 -10.12 2.06
N CYS A 24 37.51 -10.81 0.95
CA CYS A 24 36.56 -11.00 -0.15
C CYS A 24 35.29 -11.73 0.31
N PHE A 25 35.44 -12.75 1.17
CA PHE A 25 34.30 -13.46 1.74
C PHE A 25 33.44 -12.55 2.62
N LEU A 26 34.06 -11.79 3.54
CA LEU A 26 33.34 -10.83 4.39
C LEU A 26 32.68 -9.72 3.57
N ALA A 27 33.34 -9.23 2.53
CA ALA A 27 32.78 -8.23 1.62
C ALA A 27 31.55 -8.78 0.88
N ALA A 28 31.62 -10.01 0.36
CA ALA A 28 30.49 -10.66 -0.30
C ALA A 28 29.32 -10.91 0.66
N ALA A 29 29.61 -11.41 1.88
CA ALA A 29 28.60 -11.62 2.92
C ALA A 29 27.94 -10.29 3.34
N GLY A 30 28.74 -9.24 3.52
CA GLY A 30 28.26 -7.89 3.84
C GLY A 30 27.38 -7.30 2.73
N ALA A 31 27.79 -7.46 1.47
CA ALA A 31 26.99 -7.02 0.32
C ALA A 31 25.65 -7.76 0.24
N LEU A 32 25.63 -9.07 0.49
CA LEU A 32 24.39 -9.86 0.52
C LEU A 32 23.47 -9.38 1.65
N ALA A 33 24.01 -9.21 2.87
CA ALA A 33 23.24 -8.71 4.01
C ALA A 33 22.65 -7.30 3.73
N ALA A 34 23.43 -6.41 3.12
CA ALA A 34 22.99 -5.08 2.74
C ALA A 34 21.85 -5.13 1.70
N ASN A 35 21.93 -6.03 0.71
CA ASN A 35 20.86 -6.20 -0.28
C ASN A 35 19.56 -6.71 0.38
N VAL A 36 19.65 -7.66 1.31
CA VAL A 36 18.47 -8.15 2.05
C VAL A 36 17.85 -7.02 2.87
N ALA A 37 18.66 -6.24 3.59
CA ALA A 37 18.19 -5.10 4.37
C ALA A 37 17.52 -4.03 3.50
N LEU A 38 18.14 -3.67 2.37
CA LEU A 38 17.59 -2.72 1.41
C LEU A 38 16.29 -3.23 0.79
N THR A 39 16.23 -4.52 0.43
CA THR A 39 15.02 -5.14 -0.10
C THR A 39 13.88 -5.08 0.90
N GLY A 40 14.15 -5.38 2.18
CA GLY A 40 13.15 -5.26 3.25
C GLY A 40 12.62 -3.84 3.42
N LEU A 41 13.52 -2.84 3.35
CA LEU A 41 13.14 -1.43 3.41
C LEU A 41 12.28 -1.01 2.20
N LEU A 42 12.70 -1.38 0.99
CA LEU A 42 11.97 -1.08 -0.25
C LEU A 42 10.60 -1.76 -0.25
N LEU A 43 10.52 -3.01 0.22
CA LEU A 43 9.27 -3.75 0.36
C LEU A 43 8.31 -3.05 1.35
N LYS A 44 8.81 -2.67 2.53
CA LYS A 44 8.01 -1.91 3.51
C LYS A 44 7.49 -0.60 2.92
N THR A 45 8.34 0.09 2.16
CA THR A 45 7.99 1.35 1.50
C THR A 45 6.92 1.12 0.42
N SER A 46 7.10 0.11 -0.44
CA SER A 46 6.18 -0.18 -1.53
C SER A 46 4.79 -0.58 -1.02
N MET A 47 4.70 -1.30 0.11
CA MET A 47 3.41 -1.66 0.71
C MET A 47 2.54 -0.43 1.05
N THR A 48 3.17 0.69 1.39
CA THR A 48 2.48 1.94 1.77
C THR A 48 2.23 2.89 0.60
N ASN A 49 2.76 2.58 -0.59
CA ASN A 49 2.72 3.45 -1.77
C ASN A 49 1.50 3.20 -2.68
N TYR A 50 0.56 2.34 -2.26
CA TYR A 50 -0.67 2.02 -3.00
C TYR A 50 -1.93 2.32 -2.15
N PRO A 51 -2.14 3.59 -1.73
CA PRO A 51 -3.26 3.94 -0.87
C PRO A 51 -4.63 3.71 -1.51
N GLY A 52 -4.76 3.79 -2.83
CA GLY A 52 -6.01 3.50 -3.53
C GLY A 52 -6.52 2.08 -3.27
N GLY A 53 -5.63 1.09 -3.32
CA GLY A 53 -5.98 -0.29 -2.99
C GLY A 53 -6.43 -0.46 -1.53
N SER A 54 -5.83 0.29 -0.60
CA SER A 54 -6.25 0.33 0.80
C SER A 54 -7.60 1.06 0.98
N ALA A 55 -7.84 2.13 0.23
CA ALA A 55 -9.06 2.91 0.26
C ALA A 55 -10.26 2.06 -0.18
N ILE A 56 -10.17 1.38 -1.32
CA ILE A 56 -11.28 0.54 -1.80
C ILE A 56 -11.53 -0.66 -0.89
N SER A 57 -10.47 -1.28 -0.35
CA SER A 57 -10.62 -2.36 0.64
C SER A 57 -11.30 -1.88 1.93
N THR A 58 -10.97 -0.67 2.38
CA THR A 58 -11.60 -0.04 3.54
C THR A 58 -13.06 0.30 3.25
N PHE A 59 -13.35 0.83 2.06
CA PHE A 59 -14.71 1.13 1.59
C PHE A 59 -15.63 -0.12 1.67
N HIS A 60 -15.17 -1.27 1.17
CA HIS A 60 -15.93 -2.53 1.26
C HIS A 60 -16.14 -3.04 2.68
N LYS A 61 -15.27 -2.68 3.64
CA LYS A 61 -15.44 -3.03 5.05
C LYS A 61 -16.45 -2.11 5.75
N LEU A 62 -16.54 -0.85 5.31
CA LEU A 62 -17.43 0.14 5.91
C LEU A 62 -18.88 -0.04 5.46
N ILE A 63 -19.10 -0.49 4.22
CA ILE A 63 -20.43 -0.54 3.63
C ILE A 63 -20.85 -1.99 3.38
N PRO A 64 -21.96 -2.45 3.99
CA PRO A 64 -22.50 -3.78 3.72
C PRO A 64 -22.88 -3.95 2.24
N PRO A 65 -22.61 -5.11 1.62
CA PRO A 65 -22.98 -5.38 0.23
C PRO A 65 -24.51 -5.33 -0.01
N THR A 66 -25.30 -5.50 1.05
CA THR A 66 -26.77 -5.48 1.04
C THR A 66 -27.39 -4.09 1.20
N VAL A 67 -26.58 -3.02 1.28
CA VAL A 67 -27.09 -1.66 1.48
C VAL A 67 -28.03 -1.25 0.33
N SER A 68 -29.09 -0.51 0.68
CA SER A 68 -30.08 0.01 -0.27
C SER A 68 -30.26 1.51 -0.01
N PRO A 69 -30.07 2.39 -1.01
CA PRO A 69 -29.73 2.08 -2.41
C PRO A 69 -28.29 1.55 -2.59
N PRO A 70 -27.98 0.83 -3.68
CA PRO A 70 -26.62 0.36 -3.94
C PRO A 70 -25.66 1.56 -4.09
N PRO A 71 -24.42 1.48 -3.58
CA PRO A 71 -23.45 2.56 -3.69
C PRO A 71 -23.09 2.86 -5.13
N HIS A 72 -23.02 4.17 -5.43
CA HIS A 72 -22.36 4.69 -6.61
C HIS A 72 -21.17 5.51 -6.11
N VAL A 73 -20.01 4.87 -6.13
CA VAL A 73 -18.77 5.45 -5.64
C VAL A 73 -17.98 6.06 -6.79
N HIS A 74 -17.60 7.32 -6.65
CA HIS A 74 -16.59 7.92 -7.51
C HIS A 74 -15.19 7.69 -6.92
N ILE A 75 -14.25 7.30 -7.78
CA ILE A 75 -12.86 7.01 -7.45
C ILE A 75 -12.00 8.06 -8.17
N CYS A 76 -11.33 8.92 -7.40
CA CYS A 76 -10.45 9.94 -7.95
C CYS A 76 -9.20 9.35 -8.64
N ASN A 77 -8.52 10.17 -9.43
CA ASN A 77 -7.34 9.78 -10.21
C ASN A 77 -6.23 9.18 -9.34
N LEU A 78 -5.91 9.80 -8.20
CA LEU A 78 -4.88 9.29 -7.29
C LEU A 78 -5.22 7.88 -6.78
N ALA A 79 -6.48 7.63 -6.39
CA ALA A 79 -6.92 6.31 -5.97
C ALA A 79 -6.86 5.28 -7.12
N ALA A 80 -7.31 5.67 -8.32
CA ALA A 80 -7.25 4.81 -9.50
C ALA A 80 -5.80 4.42 -9.87
N GLN A 81 -4.87 5.37 -9.84
CA GLN A 81 -3.45 5.15 -10.16
C GLN A 81 -2.71 4.37 -9.07
N SER A 82 -3.18 4.41 -7.83
CA SER A 82 -2.55 3.78 -6.67
C SER A 82 -3.24 2.50 -6.19
N GLY A 83 -3.88 1.77 -7.11
CA GLY A 83 -4.26 0.39 -6.87
C GLY A 83 -5.76 0.11 -6.68
N VAL A 84 -6.64 1.02 -7.11
CA VAL A 84 -8.06 0.66 -7.34
C VAL A 84 -8.22 0.05 -8.73
N THR A 85 -8.41 -1.25 -8.78
CA THR A 85 -8.49 -2.06 -9.99
C THR A 85 -9.86 -2.71 -10.17
N LEU A 86 -10.14 -3.20 -11.38
CA LEU A 86 -11.39 -3.92 -11.68
C LEU A 86 -11.57 -5.18 -10.81
N PHE A 87 -10.48 -5.84 -10.40
CA PHE A 87 -10.54 -7.03 -9.54
C PHE A 87 -11.08 -6.74 -8.13
N GLN A 88 -11.05 -5.47 -7.71
CA GLN A 88 -11.62 -5.04 -6.44
C GLN A 88 -13.07 -4.58 -6.58
N HIS A 89 -13.68 -4.60 -7.75
CA HIS A 89 -15.09 -4.24 -7.92
C HIS A 89 -16.01 -5.40 -7.49
N LEU A 90 -15.92 -5.81 -6.22
CA LEU A 90 -16.49 -7.06 -5.69
C LEU A 90 -18.02 -7.16 -5.80
N ASN A 91 -18.69 -6.01 -5.88
CA ASN A 91 -20.15 -5.91 -5.92
C ASN A 91 -20.67 -5.38 -7.26
N ALA A 92 -19.96 -5.60 -8.38
CA ALA A 92 -20.40 -5.21 -9.71
C ALA A 92 -20.12 -6.31 -10.75
N PRO A 93 -20.94 -6.42 -11.82
CA PRO A 93 -20.72 -7.36 -12.90
C PRO A 93 -19.51 -6.97 -13.78
N PRO A 94 -18.94 -7.91 -14.55
CA PRO A 94 -19.33 -9.32 -14.66
C PRO A 94 -18.91 -10.11 -13.42
N TYR A 95 -19.81 -10.96 -12.96
CA TYR A 95 -19.59 -11.90 -11.89
C TYR A 95 -19.10 -13.21 -12.52
N PRO A 96 -17.82 -13.61 -12.37
CA PRO A 96 -17.34 -14.85 -12.94
C PRO A 96 -18.13 -16.04 -12.37
N ASP A 97 -18.67 -16.91 -13.23
CA ASP A 97 -19.46 -18.08 -12.81
C ASP A 97 -18.70 -18.96 -11.80
N ALA A 98 -17.37 -19.01 -11.90
CA ALA A 98 -16.48 -19.71 -10.98
C ALA A 98 -16.61 -19.27 -9.51
N LEU A 99 -17.06 -18.03 -9.24
CA LEU A 99 -17.28 -17.52 -7.89
C LEU A 99 -18.65 -17.93 -7.30
N PHE A 100 -19.55 -18.49 -8.11
CA PHE A 100 -20.92 -18.83 -7.70
C PHE A 100 -21.23 -20.33 -7.80
N LEU A 101 -20.19 -21.17 -7.81
CA LEU A 101 -20.31 -22.62 -7.89
C LEU A 101 -20.91 -23.28 -6.63
N TRP A 102 -21.09 -22.52 -5.53
CA TRP A 102 -21.65 -23.04 -4.29
C TRP A 102 -23.19 -22.91 -4.26
N PRO A 103 -23.95 -23.88 -3.72
CA PRO A 103 -25.43 -23.88 -3.77
C PRO A 103 -26.13 -22.67 -3.12
N GLN A 104 -25.40 -21.79 -2.43
CA GLN A 104 -25.91 -20.60 -1.74
C GLN A 104 -25.22 -19.30 -2.19
N SER A 105 -24.25 -19.37 -3.11
CA SER A 105 -23.62 -18.18 -3.68
C SER A 105 -24.50 -17.65 -4.80
N THR A 106 -25.18 -16.53 -4.56
CA THR A 106 -25.89 -15.78 -5.60
C THR A 106 -25.24 -14.41 -5.78
N PRO A 107 -25.13 -13.91 -7.02
CA PRO A 107 -24.60 -12.58 -7.26
C PRO A 107 -25.48 -11.53 -6.57
N PRO A 108 -24.91 -10.39 -6.15
CA PRO A 108 -25.67 -9.28 -5.59
C PRO A 108 -26.86 -8.91 -6.50
N VAL A 109 -28.07 -8.90 -5.94
CA VAL A 109 -29.30 -8.54 -6.64
C VAL A 109 -29.23 -7.11 -7.20
N ARG A 110 -28.48 -6.23 -6.53
CA ARG A 110 -28.22 -4.86 -6.94
C ARG A 110 -26.72 -4.62 -6.99
N SER A 111 -26.26 -4.14 -8.13
CA SER A 111 -24.84 -3.91 -8.36
C SER A 111 -24.44 -2.50 -7.94
N TRP A 112 -23.28 -2.40 -7.32
CA TRP A 112 -22.62 -1.14 -7.04
C TRP A 112 -22.09 -0.53 -8.34
N THR A 113 -21.95 0.79 -8.38
CA THR A 113 -21.31 1.50 -9.49
C THR A 113 -19.97 2.07 -9.04
N TYR A 114 -18.89 1.64 -9.70
CA TYR A 114 -17.53 2.14 -9.46
C TYR A 114 -17.14 3.05 -10.61
N ASN A 115 -17.32 4.36 -10.42
CA ASN A 115 -17.06 5.36 -11.44
C ASN A 115 -15.63 5.90 -11.32
N ARG A 116 -14.89 5.89 -12.43
CA ARG A 116 -13.50 6.38 -12.55
C ARG A 116 -13.36 7.48 -13.61
N THR A 117 -14.43 8.24 -13.84
CA THR A 117 -14.41 9.34 -14.81
C THR A 117 -13.42 10.40 -14.33
N GLU A 118 -12.37 10.62 -15.10
CA GLU A 118 -11.32 11.58 -14.77
C GLU A 118 -11.80 13.03 -14.92
N ASN A 119 -11.06 13.98 -14.32
CA ASN A 119 -11.26 15.42 -14.47
C ASN A 119 -12.63 15.95 -13.98
N LEU A 120 -13.27 15.26 -13.04
CA LEU A 120 -14.45 15.76 -12.34
C LEU A 120 -14.03 16.58 -11.12
N THR A 121 -14.62 17.77 -10.97
CA THR A 121 -14.44 18.59 -9.77
C THR A 121 -15.36 18.13 -8.65
N ILE A 122 -15.07 18.53 -7.40
CA ILE A 122 -16.00 18.28 -6.28
C ILE A 122 -17.37 18.92 -6.55
N GLY A 123 -17.42 20.08 -7.22
CA GLY A 123 -18.66 20.71 -7.65
C GLY A 123 -19.48 19.82 -8.60
N ASP A 124 -18.84 19.19 -9.59
CA ASP A 124 -19.50 18.28 -10.53
C ASP A 124 -20.05 17.04 -9.80
N LEU A 125 -19.23 16.45 -8.93
CA LEU A 125 -19.58 15.27 -8.13
C LEU A 125 -20.72 15.56 -7.15
N THR A 126 -20.75 16.76 -6.60
CA THR A 126 -21.78 17.20 -5.65
C THR A 126 -23.09 17.51 -6.38
N SER A 127 -23.01 18.18 -7.54
CA SER A 127 -24.18 18.51 -8.37
C SER A 127 -24.86 17.27 -8.94
N ALA A 128 -24.09 16.22 -9.24
CA ALA A 128 -24.62 14.95 -9.71
C ALA A 128 -25.19 14.11 -8.55
N THR A 129 -26.52 14.03 -8.45
CA THR A 129 -27.25 13.31 -7.38
C THR A 129 -27.00 11.80 -7.33
N GLN A 130 -26.47 11.23 -8.42
CA GLN A 130 -26.21 9.80 -8.54
C GLN A 130 -25.06 9.29 -7.68
N PHE A 131 -24.06 10.12 -7.35
CA PHE A 131 -22.92 9.69 -6.54
C PHE A 131 -23.31 9.65 -5.08
N THR A 132 -23.26 8.48 -4.46
CA THR A 132 -23.57 8.34 -3.02
C THR A 132 -22.31 8.38 -2.16
N HIS A 133 -21.16 8.01 -2.73
CA HIS A 133 -19.89 7.96 -2.01
C HIS A 133 -18.74 8.49 -2.87
N LEU A 134 -17.68 8.96 -2.22
CA LEU A 134 -16.44 9.38 -2.87
C LEU A 134 -15.23 8.71 -2.23
N ILE A 135 -14.26 8.32 -3.05
CA ILE A 135 -12.87 8.13 -2.64
C ILE A 135 -12.09 9.28 -3.29
N SER A 136 -11.71 10.27 -2.49
CA SER A 136 -11.18 11.55 -2.97
C SER A 136 -9.82 11.88 -2.36
N GLU A 137 -9.01 12.63 -3.11
CA GLU A 137 -7.76 13.26 -2.67
C GLU A 137 -7.99 14.67 -2.07
N VAL A 138 -9.25 15.11 -2.00
CA VAL A 138 -9.62 16.38 -1.38
C VAL A 138 -9.80 16.19 0.14
N PRO A 139 -9.08 16.96 0.98
CA PRO A 139 -9.12 16.80 2.42
C PRO A 139 -10.47 17.23 3.01
N PRO A 140 -10.83 16.72 4.20
CA PRO A 140 -12.15 16.94 4.81
C PRO A 140 -12.39 18.39 5.26
N LEU A 141 -11.31 19.17 5.38
CA LEU A 141 -11.31 20.59 5.73
C LEU A 141 -11.64 21.49 4.52
N ASP A 142 -11.70 20.93 3.31
CA ASP A 142 -12.06 21.68 2.12
C ASP A 142 -13.56 22.07 2.17
N PRO A 143 -13.89 23.38 2.03
CA PRO A 143 -15.28 23.85 2.09
C PRO A 143 -16.23 23.14 1.12
N ASP A 144 -15.75 22.75 -0.06
CA ASP A 144 -16.57 22.09 -1.09
C ASP A 144 -16.96 20.66 -0.67
N ILE A 145 -16.16 20.03 0.19
CA ILE A 145 -16.46 18.72 0.78
C ILE A 145 -17.31 18.88 2.03
N THR A 146 -16.92 19.77 2.96
CA THR A 146 -17.55 19.86 4.29
C THR A 146 -19.04 20.19 4.24
N ARG A 147 -19.53 20.79 3.15
CA ARG A 147 -20.93 21.17 2.96
C ARG A 147 -21.85 19.96 2.74
N ASP A 148 -21.49 19.09 1.80
CA ASP A 148 -22.39 18.08 1.23
C ASP A 148 -21.96 16.64 1.52
N TRP A 149 -20.78 16.45 2.12
CA TRP A 149 -20.17 15.14 2.33
C TRP A 149 -19.76 14.92 3.79
N ASN A 150 -19.95 13.70 4.28
CA ASN A 150 -19.54 13.21 5.59
C ASN A 150 -18.29 12.35 5.45
N LEU A 151 -17.26 12.64 6.24
CA LEU A 151 -16.04 11.82 6.29
C LEU A 151 -16.35 10.47 6.97
N MET A 152 -16.11 9.38 6.25
CA MET A 152 -16.21 8.02 6.79
C MET A 152 -14.87 7.48 7.28
N ALA A 153 -13.81 7.69 6.50
CA ALA A 153 -12.47 7.18 6.83
C ALA A 153 -11.35 7.97 6.13
N THR A 154 -10.17 7.93 6.74
CA THR A 154 -8.94 8.51 6.22
C THR A 154 -7.94 7.40 5.92
N ILE A 155 -7.27 7.50 4.78
CA ILE A 155 -6.34 6.50 4.27
C ILE A 155 -4.92 7.09 4.27
N PRO A 156 -4.04 6.60 5.15
CA PRO A 156 -2.64 7.02 5.15
C PRO A 156 -1.89 6.36 4.00
N ALA A 157 -0.89 7.07 3.50
CA ALA A 157 -0.06 6.66 2.37
C ALA A 157 1.40 7.03 2.62
N PHE A 158 2.31 6.42 1.86
CA PHE A 158 3.72 6.76 1.87
C PHE A 158 3.94 8.27 1.67
N ASN A 159 4.77 8.86 2.52
CA ASN A 159 5.20 10.25 2.39
C ASN A 159 6.71 10.33 2.14
N ARG A 160 7.52 9.81 3.07
CA ARG A 160 8.98 9.84 2.97
C ARG A 160 9.65 8.81 3.86
N VAL A 161 10.92 8.52 3.55
CA VAL A 161 11.81 7.77 4.43
C VAL A 161 12.63 8.76 5.25
N VAL A 162 12.55 8.64 6.58
CA VAL A 162 13.27 9.48 7.54
C VAL A 162 14.42 8.69 8.13
N PHE A 163 15.60 9.30 8.14
CA PHE A 163 16.80 8.74 8.76
C PHE A 163 17.08 9.45 10.08
N ASP A 164 17.06 8.70 11.18
CA ASP A 164 17.34 9.21 12.52
C ASP A 164 18.86 9.42 12.70
N LYS A 165 19.32 10.61 12.32
CA LYS A 165 20.72 11.02 12.46
C LYS A 165 21.16 11.07 13.92
N GLU A 166 20.25 11.40 14.85
CA GLU A 166 20.56 11.51 16.27
C GLU A 166 20.94 10.15 16.87
N LEU A 167 20.18 9.11 16.54
CA LEU A 167 20.46 7.74 16.97
C LEU A 167 21.82 7.25 16.45
N VAL A 168 22.18 7.62 15.23
CA VAL A 168 23.43 7.19 14.57
C VAL A 168 24.64 7.95 15.08
N LEU A 169 24.53 9.27 15.28
CA LEU A 169 25.65 10.09 15.75
C LEU A 169 25.90 9.95 17.26
N HIS A 170 24.84 9.92 18.08
CA HIS A 170 24.99 10.01 19.54
C HIS A 170 24.91 8.64 20.25
N ARG A 171 24.37 7.59 19.61
CA ARG A 171 24.22 6.25 20.20
C ARG A 171 24.54 5.10 19.23
N PRO A 172 25.76 5.04 18.66
CA PRO A 172 26.13 4.07 17.62
C PRO A 172 26.06 2.60 18.08
N LEU A 173 26.26 2.33 19.38
CA LEU A 173 26.15 0.98 19.95
C LEU A 173 24.71 0.45 20.01
N GLU A 174 23.70 1.34 19.96
CA GLU A 174 22.28 0.93 19.92
C GLU A 174 21.79 0.62 18.49
N VAL A 175 22.51 1.09 17.47
CA VAL A 175 22.13 0.97 16.04
C VAL A 175 21.89 -0.48 15.59
N PRO A 176 22.71 -1.49 15.94
CA PRO A 176 22.46 -2.87 15.51
C PRO A 176 21.14 -3.43 16.08
N ARG A 177 20.75 -3.00 17.28
CA ARG A 177 19.49 -3.42 17.93
C ARG A 177 18.27 -2.66 17.42
N LYS A 178 18.49 -1.44 16.95
CA LYS A 178 17.46 -0.50 16.50
C LYS A 178 17.57 -0.19 15.00
N PHE A 179 18.10 -1.12 14.22
CA PHE A 179 18.39 -0.88 12.80
C PHE A 179 17.14 -0.43 12.02
N PHE A 180 15.98 -1.03 12.31
CA PHE A 180 14.70 -0.64 11.74
C PHE A 180 14.10 0.64 12.32
N ASP A 181 14.60 1.14 13.46
CA ASP A 181 14.16 2.40 14.06
C ASP A 181 14.98 3.60 13.54
N VAL A 182 16.20 3.35 13.04
CA VAL A 182 17.04 4.34 12.35
C VAL A 182 16.37 4.80 11.05
N ILE A 183 15.71 3.88 10.34
CA ILE A 183 15.07 4.16 9.07
C ILE A 183 13.56 4.00 9.22
N ARG A 184 12.85 5.12 9.28
CA ARG A 184 11.40 5.14 9.46
C ARG A 184 10.70 5.51 8.16
N VAL A 185 9.68 4.76 7.80
CA VAL A 185 8.76 5.09 6.71
C VAL A 185 7.64 5.92 7.33
N GLU A 186 7.62 7.21 7.01
CA GLU A 186 6.58 8.14 7.45
C GLU A 186 5.41 8.09 6.47
N GLN A 187 4.19 8.07 7.01
CA GLN A 187 2.96 8.10 6.25
C GLN A 187 2.21 9.41 6.49
N ARG A 188 1.43 9.85 5.50
CA ARG A 188 0.54 11.00 5.58
C ARG A 188 -0.81 10.64 4.95
N ASP A 189 -1.86 11.24 5.46
CA ASP A 189 -3.20 11.14 4.89
C ASP A 189 -3.19 11.70 3.45
N GLN A 190 -3.63 10.89 2.49
CA GLN A 190 -3.68 11.24 1.06
C GLN A 190 -5.04 10.98 0.41
N LEU A 191 -5.82 10.04 0.95
CA LEU A 191 -7.15 9.73 0.45
C LEU A 191 -8.15 9.71 1.59
N TRP A 192 -9.37 10.09 1.27
CA TRP A 192 -10.49 10.13 2.19
C TRP A 192 -11.72 9.49 1.54
N ILE A 193 -12.48 8.79 2.38
CA ILE A 193 -13.73 8.14 1.99
C ILE A 193 -14.87 8.98 2.54
N TYR A 194 -15.79 9.36 1.67
CA TYR A 194 -16.94 10.18 2.02
C TYR A 194 -18.26 9.50 1.67
N GLU A 195 -19.28 9.79 2.45
CA GLU A 195 -20.69 9.49 2.21
C GLU A 195 -21.45 10.80 2.01
N ARG A 196 -22.40 10.83 1.07
CA ARG A 196 -23.24 12.01 0.85
C ARG A 196 -24.17 12.24 2.05
N ARG A 197 -24.39 13.51 2.42
CA ARG A 197 -25.37 13.91 3.44
C ARG A 197 -26.82 13.75 3.02
#